data_AF-A0A7V3EK95-F1
#
_entry.id   AF-A0A7V3EK95-F1
#
_cell.length_a   1.000
_cell.length_b   1.000
_cell.length_c   1.000
_cell.angle_alpha   90.00
_cell.angle_beta   90.00
_cell.angle_gamma   90.00
#
_symmetry.space_group_name_H-M   'P 1'
#
loop_
_entity.id
_entity.type
_entity.pdbx_description
1 polymer ?
#
loop_
_entity_poly.entity_id
_entity_poly.type
_entity_poly.pdbx_seq_one_letter_code
_entity_poly.pdbx_strand_id
1 'polypeptide(L)'
;MVLYNLAMPFAGLLALEYWPRAGEAAGLWWRQMRLLFRGRELAELRRDHQALRTDLRHLEEEFVRAYPLARPEAPPRIPSRWPRRLAWSAAAVAGMLLGWGYYASREKPLEELSMPGPDLAQRPETALERQLGADEAALDDILADLKELEARAYRIHLEFRQRQRSYYSQEDNDVVRQLMLSYLNYRSALLRLIWKYQRSEEIRDEKLRLRAFLCGYAAAASLYQASLKFVTGFERDEAIRKLNEGDAAWGVPEGLYDTIRSNLRRDEFRSFLKLAQDRYRRYEAAFRNHGLLDDEPYVRFHEALAGIESATARLEKRLWADRLVWTYREAKRTGTGLKYELQALVATWIGDVKMREPHRGRLPIPEEKLAELRSRMQPGDILLERHNWFLSNAFLPGYWPHAAMYVGTVEELKTLGLDGDERVKRHLAKFARPDEEGYPRVIVEALSEGVCMTSLPRSVGECDAVAVLRPRLPPERIREAIARTFSHVGKAYDFEFDFFTTDKIVCTELVFRSYDGAMNFKLVNVMGRMTLPAIEIVKKYKEELVSPERQLDLVAWVQVNEKTGAVEFPDEEAFLRTLEVPGLDYLQGLHRLK
;
A
#
# COMPACT_ATOMS: atom_id res chain seq x y z
N MET A 1 2.57 -46.27 -26.03
CA MET A 1 1.82 -46.47 -24.78
C MET A 1 2.10 -45.40 -23.71
N VAL A 2 3.35 -44.93 -23.58
CA VAL A 2 3.76 -43.92 -22.57
C VAL A 2 2.98 -42.59 -22.66
N LEU A 3 2.70 -42.08 -23.87
CA LEU A 3 1.95 -40.83 -24.06
C LEU A 3 0.46 -40.92 -23.67
N TYR A 4 -0.15 -42.10 -23.80
CA TYR A 4 -1.56 -42.33 -23.48
C TYR A 4 -1.78 -42.36 -21.96
N ASN A 5 -0.81 -42.87 -21.21
CA ASN A 5 -0.87 -42.87 -19.75
C ASN A 5 -0.70 -41.44 -19.20
N LEU A 6 0.17 -40.62 -19.77
CA LEU A 6 0.34 -39.22 -19.32
C LEU A 6 -0.88 -38.31 -19.57
N ALA A 7 -1.69 -38.58 -20.59
CA ALA A 7 -2.85 -37.75 -20.94
C ALA A 7 -4.17 -38.13 -20.21
N MET A 8 -4.26 -39.35 -19.69
CA MET A 8 -5.46 -39.90 -19.04
C MET A 8 -5.93 -39.18 -17.75
N PRO A 9 -5.06 -38.64 -16.88
CA PRO A 9 -5.50 -37.92 -15.67
C PRO A 9 -6.37 -36.70 -15.96
N PHE A 10 -6.22 -36.13 -17.17
CA PHE A 10 -6.92 -34.92 -17.60
C PHE A 10 -8.16 -35.21 -18.45
N ALA A 11 -8.30 -36.43 -18.97
CA ALA A 11 -9.52 -36.84 -19.69
C ALA A 11 -10.72 -36.97 -18.74
N GLY A 12 -10.48 -37.33 -17.46
CA GLY A 12 -11.51 -37.38 -16.42
C GLY A 12 -12.01 -36.00 -15.95
N LEU A 13 -11.26 -34.92 -16.21
CA LEU A 13 -11.67 -33.55 -15.91
C LEU A 13 -12.65 -32.98 -16.95
N LEU A 14 -12.68 -33.55 -18.17
CA LEU A 14 -13.53 -33.07 -19.27
C LEU A 14 -14.87 -33.81 -19.41
N ALA A 15 -15.08 -34.91 -18.68
CA ALA A 15 -16.34 -35.66 -18.69
C ALA A 15 -16.98 -35.64 -17.29
N LEU A 16 -17.70 -34.56 -17.00
CA LEU A 16 -18.42 -34.30 -15.74
C LEU A 16 -19.42 -35.42 -15.34
N GLU A 17 -19.80 -36.27 -16.28
CA GLU A 17 -20.80 -37.34 -16.10
C GLU A 17 -20.25 -38.61 -15.41
N TYR A 18 -18.93 -38.82 -15.36
CA TYR A 18 -18.30 -40.03 -14.80
C TYR A 18 -17.57 -39.82 -13.45
N TRP A 19 -17.69 -38.62 -12.87
CA TRP A 19 -17.03 -38.21 -11.63
C TRP A 19 -17.19 -39.16 -10.42
N PRO A 20 -18.32 -39.86 -10.21
CA PRO A 20 -18.48 -40.80 -9.08
C PRO A 20 -17.52 -42.00 -9.13
N ARG A 21 -16.99 -42.36 -10.32
CA ARG A 21 -16.04 -43.48 -10.50
C ARG A 21 -14.57 -43.06 -10.46
N ALA A 22 -14.28 -41.76 -10.30
CA ALA A 22 -12.92 -41.24 -10.31
C ALA A 22 -12.06 -41.77 -9.16
N GLY A 23 -12.66 -42.06 -7.99
CA GLY A 23 -11.95 -42.64 -6.84
C GLY A 23 -11.46 -44.07 -7.10
N GLU A 24 -12.28 -44.92 -7.73
CA GLU A 24 -11.89 -46.28 -8.12
C GLU A 24 -10.84 -46.25 -9.24
N ALA A 25 -11.01 -45.37 -10.22
CA ALA A 25 -10.06 -45.18 -11.31
C ALA A 25 -8.70 -44.70 -10.80
N ALA A 26 -8.66 -43.77 -9.84
CA ALA A 26 -7.44 -43.28 -9.19
C ALA A 26 -6.73 -44.38 -8.38
N GLY A 27 -7.50 -45.23 -7.69
CA GLY A 27 -6.95 -46.39 -6.97
C GLY A 27 -6.29 -47.42 -7.90
N LEU A 28 -6.91 -47.71 -9.05
CA LEU A 28 -6.33 -48.56 -10.10
C LEU A 28 -5.09 -47.92 -10.73
N TRP A 29 -5.12 -46.60 -10.92
CA TRP A 29 -4.00 -45.81 -11.42
C TRP A 29 -2.77 -45.87 -10.53
N TRP A 30 -2.96 -45.70 -9.22
CA TRP A 30 -1.88 -45.79 -8.25
C TRP A 30 -1.25 -47.18 -8.23
N ARG A 31 -2.08 -48.23 -8.34
CA ARG A 31 -1.59 -49.62 -8.44
C ARG A 31 -0.82 -49.86 -9.74
N GLN A 32 -1.29 -49.35 -10.88
CA GLN A 32 -0.58 -49.42 -12.16
C GLN A 32 0.76 -48.68 -12.14
N MET A 33 0.80 -47.48 -11.53
CA MET A 33 2.04 -46.73 -11.38
C MET A 33 3.04 -47.46 -10.49
N ARG A 34 2.58 -48.07 -9.39
CA ARG A 34 3.44 -48.85 -8.49
C ARG A 34 4.00 -50.11 -9.16
N LEU A 35 3.25 -50.72 -10.07
CA LEU A 35 3.65 -51.88 -10.89
C LEU A 35 4.71 -51.53 -11.96
N LEU A 36 4.75 -50.29 -12.46
CA LEU A 36 5.77 -49.86 -13.45
C LEU A 36 7.19 -49.89 -12.88
N PHE A 37 7.35 -49.78 -11.56
CA PHE A 37 8.64 -49.88 -10.87
C PHE A 37 8.97 -51.31 -10.41
N ARG A 38 8.12 -52.31 -10.72
CA ARG A 38 8.30 -53.72 -10.36
C ARG A 38 8.37 -54.61 -11.61
N GLY A 39 9.46 -54.50 -12.34
CA GLY A 39 9.62 -55.11 -13.67
C GLY A 39 9.41 -56.62 -13.75
N ARG A 40 9.73 -57.39 -12.69
CA ARG A 40 9.53 -58.86 -12.66
C ARG A 40 8.05 -59.25 -12.51
N GLU A 41 7.34 -58.67 -11.54
CA GLU A 41 5.89 -58.91 -11.33
C GLU A 41 5.07 -58.51 -12.58
N LEU A 42 5.47 -57.43 -13.26
CA LEU A 42 4.81 -56.99 -14.49
C LEU A 42 4.99 -57.98 -15.66
N ALA A 43 6.14 -58.68 -15.72
CA ALA A 43 6.41 -59.67 -16.75
C ALA A 43 5.62 -60.97 -16.52
N GLU A 44 5.38 -61.36 -15.26
CA GLU A 44 4.48 -62.48 -14.90
C GLU A 44 3.03 -62.15 -15.22
N LEU A 45 2.53 -61.01 -14.75
CA LEU A 45 1.15 -60.57 -15.04
C LEU A 45 0.86 -60.47 -16.55
N ARG A 46 1.86 -60.10 -17.36
CA ARG A 46 1.71 -60.06 -18.83
C ARG A 46 1.62 -61.47 -19.44
N ARG A 47 2.37 -62.42 -18.92
CA ARG A 47 2.30 -63.83 -19.35
C ARG A 47 0.95 -64.44 -18.98
N ASP A 48 0.50 -64.22 -17.75
CA ASP A 48 -0.80 -64.71 -17.27
C ASP A 48 -1.96 -64.10 -18.06
N HIS A 49 -1.89 -62.80 -18.35
CA HIS A 49 -2.88 -62.13 -19.17
C HIS A 49 -2.90 -62.64 -20.62
N GLN A 50 -1.74 -62.98 -21.20
CA GLN A 50 -1.67 -63.60 -22.52
C GLN A 50 -2.27 -65.01 -22.53
N ALA A 51 -2.01 -65.81 -21.50
CA ALA A 51 -2.60 -67.15 -21.35
C ALA A 51 -4.13 -67.07 -21.25
N LEU A 52 -4.65 -66.25 -20.32
CA LEU A 52 -6.09 -65.99 -20.16
C LEU A 52 -6.76 -65.51 -21.44
N ARG A 53 -6.09 -64.64 -22.20
CA ARG A 53 -6.64 -64.13 -23.47
C ARG A 53 -6.70 -65.21 -24.55
N THR A 54 -5.79 -66.18 -24.50
CA THR A 54 -5.77 -67.32 -25.42
C THR A 54 -6.89 -68.29 -25.06
N ASP A 55 -7.07 -68.58 -23.77
CA ASP A 55 -8.15 -69.42 -23.26
C ASP A 55 -9.52 -68.81 -23.55
N LEU A 56 -9.69 -67.50 -23.32
CA LEU A 56 -10.93 -66.79 -23.63
C LEU A 56 -11.25 -66.79 -25.12
N ARG A 57 -10.24 -66.69 -26.00
CA ARG A 57 -10.46 -66.84 -27.45
C ARG A 57 -10.88 -68.25 -27.83
N HIS A 58 -10.29 -69.26 -27.20
CA HIS A 58 -10.68 -70.64 -27.45
C HIS A 58 -12.14 -70.88 -27.01
N LEU A 59 -12.52 -70.39 -25.82
CA LEU A 59 -13.90 -70.44 -25.33
C LEU A 59 -14.87 -69.63 -26.20
N GLU A 60 -14.46 -68.46 -26.70
CA GLU A 60 -15.24 -67.66 -27.65
C GLU A 60 -15.45 -68.43 -28.97
N GLU A 61 -14.41 -69.07 -29.50
CA GLU A 61 -14.50 -69.89 -30.71
C GLU A 61 -15.39 -71.13 -30.51
N GLU A 62 -15.31 -71.80 -29.36
CA GLU A 62 -16.21 -72.91 -29.01
C GLU A 62 -17.66 -72.44 -28.85
N PHE A 63 -17.88 -71.30 -28.17
CA PHE A 63 -19.21 -70.74 -27.97
C PHE A 63 -19.86 -70.29 -29.29
N VAL A 64 -19.09 -69.63 -30.17
CA VAL A 64 -19.56 -69.19 -31.50
C VAL A 64 -19.84 -70.38 -32.43
N ARG A 65 -19.12 -71.50 -32.29
CA ARG A 65 -19.43 -72.75 -33.01
C ARG A 65 -20.72 -73.39 -32.53
N ALA A 66 -21.00 -73.35 -31.23
CA ALA A 66 -22.22 -73.93 -30.65
C ALA A 66 -23.46 -73.05 -30.84
N TYR A 67 -23.29 -71.72 -30.89
CA TYR A 67 -24.36 -70.72 -31.04
C TYR A 67 -23.91 -69.61 -32.01
N PRO A 68 -24.20 -69.71 -33.32
CA PRO A 68 -23.81 -68.68 -34.28
C PRO A 68 -24.64 -67.40 -34.08
N LEU A 69 -24.11 -66.47 -33.30
CA LEU A 69 -24.67 -65.13 -33.14
C LEU A 69 -24.19 -64.22 -34.28
N ALA A 70 -25.08 -63.39 -34.79
CA ALA A 70 -24.71 -62.31 -35.71
C ALA A 70 -23.67 -61.40 -35.03
N ARG A 71 -22.51 -61.21 -35.67
CA ARG A 71 -21.46 -60.35 -35.13
C ARG A 71 -22.01 -58.93 -34.94
N PRO A 72 -21.90 -58.33 -33.73
CA PRO A 72 -22.25 -56.93 -33.57
C PRO A 72 -21.34 -56.08 -34.46
N GLU A 73 -21.90 -55.02 -35.04
CA GLU A 73 -21.14 -54.06 -35.84
C GLU A 73 -19.98 -53.49 -35.02
N ALA A 74 -18.79 -53.47 -35.63
CA ALA A 74 -17.59 -52.98 -34.96
C ALA A 74 -17.80 -51.52 -34.53
N PRO A 75 -17.37 -51.14 -33.31
CA PRO A 75 -17.50 -49.76 -32.86
C PRO A 75 -16.80 -48.81 -33.84
N PRO A 76 -17.34 -47.59 -34.07
CA PRO A 76 -16.79 -46.66 -35.03
C PRO A 76 -15.31 -46.39 -34.72
N ARG A 77 -14.45 -46.61 -35.71
CA ARG A 77 -13.01 -46.36 -35.59
C ARG A 77 -12.77 -44.86 -35.50
N ILE A 78 -12.48 -44.36 -34.29
CA ILE A 78 -12.08 -42.96 -34.09
C ILE A 78 -10.80 -42.69 -34.90
N PRO A 79 -10.76 -41.70 -35.81
CA PRO A 79 -9.61 -41.44 -36.67
C PRO A 79 -8.33 -41.19 -35.86
N SER A 80 -7.21 -41.82 -36.24
CA SER A 80 -5.93 -41.82 -35.49
C SER A 80 -5.31 -40.43 -35.21
N ARG A 81 -5.84 -39.37 -35.82
CA ARG A 81 -5.42 -37.97 -35.63
C ARG A 81 -6.07 -37.32 -34.39
N TRP A 82 -7.22 -37.81 -33.93
CA TRP A 82 -7.93 -37.27 -32.76
C TRP A 82 -7.19 -37.45 -31.43
N PRO A 83 -6.65 -38.63 -31.09
CA PRO A 83 -5.88 -38.78 -29.85
C PRO A 83 -4.57 -37.98 -29.86
N ARG A 84 -3.97 -37.78 -31.04
CA ARG A 84 -2.82 -36.88 -31.19
C ARG A 84 -3.21 -35.42 -30.96
N ARG A 85 -4.34 -34.95 -31.50
CA ARG A 85 -4.84 -33.59 -31.27
C ARG A 85 -5.15 -33.35 -29.80
N LEU A 86 -5.85 -34.28 -29.13
CA LEU A 86 -6.12 -34.22 -27.68
C LEU A 86 -4.83 -34.20 -26.84
N ALA A 87 -3.83 -35.02 -27.19
CA ALA A 87 -2.54 -35.02 -26.51
C ALA A 87 -1.78 -33.70 -26.69
N TRP A 88 -1.81 -33.09 -27.89
CA TRP A 88 -1.23 -31.77 -28.13
C TRP A 88 -1.98 -30.67 -27.38
N SER A 89 -3.31 -30.73 -27.30
CA SER A 89 -4.10 -29.78 -26.50
C SER A 89 -3.77 -29.90 -25.02
N ALA A 90 -3.68 -31.11 -24.47
CA ALA A 90 -3.32 -31.33 -23.07
C ALA A 90 -1.89 -30.89 -22.76
N ALA A 91 -0.93 -31.16 -23.66
CA ALA A 91 0.45 -30.69 -23.51
C ALA A 91 0.56 -29.17 -23.61
N ALA A 92 -0.22 -28.52 -24.48
CA ALA A 92 -0.30 -27.07 -24.57
C ALA A 92 -0.86 -26.46 -23.28
N VAL A 93 -1.93 -27.04 -22.72
CA VAL A 93 -2.49 -26.60 -21.42
C VAL A 93 -1.49 -26.81 -20.29
N ALA A 94 -0.81 -27.96 -20.22
CA ALA A 94 0.22 -28.21 -19.23
C ALA A 94 1.42 -27.26 -19.37
N GLY A 95 1.85 -26.97 -20.60
CA GLY A 95 2.88 -25.97 -20.89
C GLY A 95 2.44 -24.55 -20.53
N MET A 96 1.17 -24.21 -20.73
CA MET A 96 0.57 -22.95 -20.28
C MET A 96 0.52 -22.86 -18.76
N LEU A 97 0.14 -23.93 -18.07
CA LEU A 97 0.09 -23.98 -16.60
C LEU A 97 1.48 -23.98 -15.97
N LEU A 98 2.47 -24.64 -16.58
CA LEU A 98 3.87 -24.59 -16.16
C LEU A 98 4.50 -23.24 -16.47
N GLY A 99 4.22 -22.66 -17.65
CA GLY A 99 4.66 -21.31 -18.02
C GLY A 99 4.01 -20.24 -17.15
N TRP A 100 2.73 -20.41 -16.80
CA TRP A 100 2.01 -19.57 -15.85
C TRP A 100 2.51 -19.78 -14.43
N GLY A 101 2.76 -21.01 -13.99
CA GLY A 101 3.37 -21.31 -12.69
C GLY A 101 4.77 -20.71 -12.57
N TYR A 102 5.57 -20.79 -13.65
CA TYR A 102 6.89 -20.17 -13.76
C TYR A 102 6.82 -18.63 -13.83
N TYR A 103 5.81 -18.06 -14.50
CA TYR A 103 5.56 -16.62 -14.55
C TYR A 103 5.00 -16.08 -13.23
N ALA A 104 4.17 -16.86 -12.53
CA ALA A 104 3.63 -16.54 -11.21
C ALA A 104 4.67 -16.76 -10.11
N SER A 105 5.63 -17.68 -10.31
CA SER A 105 6.81 -17.85 -9.47
C SER A 105 7.95 -16.90 -9.83
N ARG A 106 7.85 -16.17 -10.95
CA ARG A 106 8.76 -15.04 -11.20
C ARG A 106 8.36 -13.95 -10.23
N GLU A 107 9.22 -13.80 -9.23
CA GLU A 107 9.31 -12.68 -8.31
C GLU A 107 8.92 -11.39 -9.01
N LYS A 108 7.71 -10.90 -8.69
CA LYS A 108 7.32 -9.55 -9.04
C LYS A 108 7.84 -8.68 -7.91
N PRO A 109 8.66 -7.64 -8.19
CA PRO A 109 9.10 -6.72 -7.16
C PRO A 109 7.88 -6.23 -6.35
N LEU A 110 8.07 -5.93 -5.07
CA LEU A 110 7.08 -5.18 -4.28
C LEU A 110 6.55 -4.04 -5.15
N GLU A 111 5.26 -4.02 -5.43
CA GLU A 111 4.71 -3.10 -6.44
C GLU A 111 4.94 -1.64 -6.00
N GLU A 112 5.03 -1.42 -4.68
CA GLU A 112 5.35 -0.16 -4.01
C GLU A 112 6.83 0.30 -4.16
N LEU A 113 7.76 -0.62 -4.42
CA LEU A 113 9.19 -0.34 -4.66
C LEU A 113 9.64 -0.70 -6.09
N SER A 114 8.73 -1.18 -6.92
CA SER A 114 8.99 -1.57 -8.32
C SER A 114 9.14 -0.38 -9.25
N MET A 115 8.81 0.82 -8.76
CA MET A 115 8.79 2.06 -9.51
C MET A 115 10.04 2.89 -9.19
N PRO A 116 10.71 3.46 -10.21
CA PRO A 116 11.95 4.19 -10.02
C PRO A 116 11.73 5.38 -9.09
N GLY A 117 12.62 5.52 -8.11
CA GLY A 117 12.66 6.69 -7.24
C GLY A 117 13.01 7.97 -8.02
N PRO A 118 12.80 9.15 -7.42
CA PRO A 118 13.15 10.42 -8.05
C PRO A 118 14.63 10.45 -8.43
N ASP A 119 14.96 11.12 -9.53
CA ASP A 119 16.34 11.32 -9.95
C ASP A 119 17.00 12.41 -9.09
N LEU A 120 17.48 11.99 -7.92
CA LEU A 120 18.15 12.88 -6.97
C LEU A 120 19.52 13.35 -7.48
N ALA A 121 20.12 12.65 -8.44
CA ALA A 121 21.43 12.99 -8.99
C ALA A 121 21.41 14.24 -9.88
N GLN A 122 20.23 14.59 -10.42
CA GLN A 122 20.04 15.81 -11.22
C GLN A 122 19.72 17.05 -10.36
N ARG A 123 19.46 16.89 -9.06
CA ARG A 123 19.13 18.02 -8.18
C ARG A 123 20.39 18.79 -7.76
N PRO A 124 20.32 20.12 -7.60
CA PRO A 124 21.41 20.89 -7.01
C PRO A 124 21.78 20.37 -5.62
N GLU A 125 23.08 20.25 -5.32
CA GLU A 125 23.56 19.68 -4.05
C GLU A 125 23.02 20.44 -2.83
N THR A 126 22.92 21.76 -2.90
CA THR A 126 22.37 22.61 -1.81
C THR A 126 20.86 22.44 -1.60
N ALA A 127 20.13 22.02 -2.62
CA ALA A 127 18.71 21.67 -2.52
C ALA A 127 18.56 20.28 -1.90
N LEU A 128 19.35 19.33 -2.37
CA LEU A 128 19.37 17.96 -1.85
C LEU A 128 19.79 17.91 -0.38
N GLU A 129 20.80 18.70 0.03
CA GLU A 129 21.26 18.81 1.41
C GLU A 129 20.17 19.31 2.36
N ARG A 130 19.43 20.36 1.97
CA ARG A 130 18.31 20.90 2.75
C ARG A 130 17.16 19.90 2.85
N GLN A 131 16.81 19.26 1.74
CA GLN A 131 15.76 18.24 1.71
C GLN A 131 16.13 17.06 2.61
N LEU A 132 17.36 16.55 2.49
CA LEU A 132 17.89 15.50 3.37
C LEU A 132 17.82 15.92 4.84
N GLY A 133 18.24 17.14 5.18
CA GLY A 133 18.17 17.61 6.57
C GLY A 133 16.73 17.61 7.12
N ALA A 134 15.74 17.99 6.30
CA ALA A 134 14.33 17.95 6.71
C ALA A 134 13.80 16.52 6.84
N ASP A 135 14.13 15.65 5.87
CA ASP A 135 13.74 14.24 5.87
C ASP A 135 14.41 13.44 7.01
N GLU A 136 15.67 13.77 7.35
CA GLU A 136 16.41 13.19 8.46
C GLU A 136 15.80 13.59 9.82
N ALA A 137 15.44 14.87 9.99
CA ALA A 137 14.73 15.32 11.19
C ALA A 137 13.35 14.65 11.32
N ALA A 138 12.60 14.57 10.22
CA ALA A 138 11.31 13.88 10.18
C ALA A 138 11.45 12.39 10.54
N LEU A 139 12.46 11.72 10.01
CA LEU A 139 12.74 10.32 10.35
C LEU A 139 13.09 10.17 11.83
N ASP A 140 13.90 11.07 12.39
CA ASP A 140 14.25 11.04 13.82
C ASP A 140 13.00 11.08 14.71
N ASP A 141 12.08 12.01 14.43
CA ASP A 141 10.79 12.13 15.11
C ASP A 141 9.94 10.86 14.93
N ILE A 142 9.83 10.35 13.70
CA ILE A 142 9.10 9.11 13.40
C ILE A 142 9.66 7.92 14.20
N LEU A 143 10.98 7.81 14.33
CA LEU A 143 11.62 6.72 15.07
C LEU A 143 11.34 6.80 16.58
N ALA A 144 11.33 7.99 17.15
CA ALA A 144 10.95 8.19 18.55
C ALA A 144 9.47 7.81 18.77
N ASP A 145 8.59 8.34 17.93
CA ASP A 145 7.15 8.13 18.04
C ASP A 145 6.76 6.66 17.82
N LEU A 146 7.43 5.98 16.89
CA LEU A 146 7.21 4.55 16.63
C LEU A 146 7.55 3.69 17.86
N LYS A 147 8.57 4.07 18.63
CA LYS A 147 8.92 3.40 19.89
C LYS A 147 7.83 3.58 20.96
N GLU A 148 7.22 4.76 21.01
CA GLU A 148 6.08 5.03 21.89
C GLU A 148 4.84 4.24 21.47
N LEU A 149 4.53 4.20 20.17
CA LEU A 149 3.45 3.40 19.60
C LEU A 149 3.65 1.92 19.94
N GLU A 150 4.87 1.39 19.81
CA GLU A 150 5.20 0.01 20.19
C GLU A 150 4.95 -0.26 21.68
N ALA A 151 5.38 0.65 22.57
CA ALA A 151 5.16 0.52 24.01
C ALA A 151 3.67 0.54 24.36
N ARG A 152 2.89 1.39 23.70
CA ARG A 152 1.43 1.47 23.85
C ARG A 152 0.73 0.22 23.32
N ALA A 153 1.12 -0.27 22.15
CA ALA A 153 0.61 -1.51 21.57
C ALA A 153 0.89 -2.72 22.47
N TYR A 154 2.10 -2.79 23.05
CA TYR A 154 2.45 -3.84 24.01
C TYR A 154 1.58 -3.79 25.27
N ARG A 155 1.33 -2.60 25.82
CA ARG A 155 0.43 -2.42 26.98
C ARG A 155 -0.98 -2.89 26.69
N ILE A 156 -1.56 -2.44 25.57
CA ILE A 156 -2.90 -2.84 25.13
C ILE A 156 -2.97 -4.35 24.92
N HIS A 157 -1.94 -4.95 24.30
CA HIS A 157 -1.85 -6.40 24.16
C HIS A 157 -1.88 -7.13 25.53
N LEU A 158 -1.15 -6.63 26.53
CA LEU A 158 -1.18 -7.18 27.88
C LEU A 158 -2.57 -7.06 28.53
N GLU A 159 -3.25 -5.93 28.38
CA GLU A 159 -4.61 -5.71 28.90
C GLU A 159 -5.62 -6.71 28.29
N PHE A 160 -5.53 -6.98 26.97
CA PHE A 160 -6.30 -8.05 26.33
C PHE A 160 -5.95 -9.44 26.86
N ARG A 161 -4.67 -9.73 27.11
CA ARG A 161 -4.24 -11.01 27.70
C ARG A 161 -4.74 -11.20 29.13
N GLN A 162 -4.81 -10.11 29.90
CA GLN A 162 -5.31 -10.07 31.27
C GLN A 162 -6.84 -10.00 31.36
N ARG A 163 -7.55 -10.01 30.21
CA ARG A 163 -9.02 -9.88 30.12
C ARG A 163 -9.56 -8.57 30.72
N GLN A 164 -8.73 -7.52 30.74
CA GLN A 164 -9.16 -6.16 31.10
C GLN A 164 -9.84 -5.46 29.93
N ARG A 165 -9.56 -5.91 28.69
CA ARG A 165 -10.22 -5.50 27.45
C ARG A 165 -10.91 -6.65 26.74
N SER A 166 -11.88 -6.33 25.90
CA SER A 166 -12.69 -7.27 25.13
C SER A 166 -12.87 -6.82 23.68
N TYR A 167 -12.61 -7.70 22.71
CA TYR A 167 -12.87 -7.43 21.29
C TYR A 167 -14.37 -7.25 20.95
N TYR A 168 -15.24 -7.47 21.94
CA TYR A 168 -16.69 -7.26 21.82
C TYR A 168 -17.14 -5.88 22.33
N SER A 169 -16.26 -5.11 22.97
CA SER A 169 -16.55 -3.73 23.40
C SER A 169 -16.25 -2.75 22.26
N GLN A 170 -17.15 -1.79 22.03
CA GLN A 170 -16.93 -0.74 21.03
C GLN A 170 -15.72 0.14 21.41
N GLU A 171 -15.60 0.50 22.70
CA GLU A 171 -14.50 1.31 23.21
C GLU A 171 -13.13 0.64 22.99
N ASP A 172 -13.02 -0.66 23.31
CA ASP A 172 -11.77 -1.41 23.10
C ASP A 172 -11.47 -1.61 21.62
N ASN A 173 -12.49 -1.76 20.79
CA ASN A 173 -12.34 -1.84 19.34
C ASN A 173 -11.81 -0.53 18.76
N ASP A 174 -12.27 0.60 19.27
CA ASP A 174 -11.81 1.92 18.84
C ASP A 174 -10.34 2.14 19.23
N VAL A 175 -9.93 1.70 20.43
CA VAL A 175 -8.51 1.69 20.84
C VAL A 175 -7.62 0.85 19.91
N VAL A 176 -8.07 -0.35 19.51
CA VAL A 176 -7.32 -1.19 18.55
C VAL A 176 -7.24 -0.54 17.18
N ARG A 177 -8.33 0.08 16.72
CA ARG A 177 -8.38 0.78 15.44
C ARG A 177 -7.50 2.02 15.43
N GLN A 178 -7.44 2.80 16.51
CA GLN A 178 -6.50 3.91 16.65
C GLN A 178 -5.05 3.45 16.53
N LEU A 179 -4.67 2.39 17.24
CA LEU A 179 -3.31 1.83 17.12
C LEU A 179 -2.99 1.44 15.67
N MET A 180 -3.96 0.85 14.98
CA MET A 180 -3.82 0.46 13.58
C MET A 180 -3.67 1.68 12.68
N LEU A 181 -4.50 2.72 12.86
CA LEU A 181 -4.42 3.96 12.09
C LEU A 181 -3.06 4.64 12.28
N SER A 182 -2.61 4.83 13.51
CA SER A 182 -1.29 5.42 13.80
C SER A 182 -0.17 4.60 13.14
N TYR A 183 -0.20 3.26 13.26
CA TYR A 183 0.76 2.38 12.59
C TYR A 183 0.77 2.58 11.06
N LEU A 184 -0.40 2.71 10.44
CA LEU A 184 -0.51 2.92 8.99
C LEU A 184 0.04 4.27 8.55
N ASN A 185 -0.14 5.31 9.38
CA ASN A 185 0.42 6.63 9.14
C ASN A 185 1.96 6.60 9.14
N TYR A 186 2.58 6.02 10.18
CA TYR A 186 4.04 5.84 10.21
C TYR A 186 4.53 4.95 9.07
N ARG A 187 3.80 3.85 8.77
CA ARG A 187 4.13 2.96 7.65
C ARG A 187 4.18 3.73 6.33
N SER A 188 3.23 4.60 6.07
CA SER A 188 3.21 5.42 4.86
C SER A 188 4.39 6.39 4.81
N ALA A 189 4.66 7.10 5.91
CA ALA A 189 5.79 8.02 5.99
C ALA A 189 7.15 7.33 5.75
N LEU A 190 7.34 6.15 6.34
CA LEU A 190 8.54 5.34 6.13
C LEU A 190 8.66 4.86 4.68
N LEU A 191 7.57 4.38 4.07
CA LEU A 191 7.57 3.99 2.66
C LEU A 191 7.95 5.15 1.73
N ARG A 192 7.51 6.38 2.03
CA ARG A 192 7.89 7.59 1.28
C ARG A 192 9.40 7.82 1.31
N LEU A 193 10.04 7.70 2.47
CA LEU A 193 11.48 7.85 2.61
C LEU A 193 12.26 6.75 1.88
N ILE A 194 11.79 5.50 1.97
CA ILE A 194 12.39 4.36 1.26
C ILE A 194 12.32 4.60 -0.25
N TRP A 195 11.15 4.96 -0.78
CA TRP A 195 10.96 5.25 -2.19
C TRP A 195 11.82 6.43 -2.66
N LYS A 196 11.89 7.51 -1.87
CA LYS A 196 12.65 8.73 -2.18
C LYS A 196 14.15 8.45 -2.32
N TYR A 197 14.71 7.62 -1.44
CA TYR A 197 16.16 7.39 -1.36
C TYR A 197 16.65 6.04 -1.91
N GLN A 198 15.78 5.27 -2.57
CA GLN A 198 16.15 3.97 -3.16
C GLN A 198 17.27 4.06 -4.22
N ARG A 199 17.43 5.23 -4.87
CA ARG A 199 18.48 5.53 -5.88
C ARG A 199 19.66 6.35 -5.31
N SER A 200 19.88 6.29 -4.00
CA SER A 200 20.95 7.04 -3.31
C SER A 200 22.34 6.88 -3.95
N GLU A 201 22.66 5.71 -4.51
CA GLU A 201 23.94 5.43 -5.18
C GLU A 201 24.27 6.35 -6.36
N GLU A 202 23.26 6.94 -6.99
CA GLU A 202 23.43 7.79 -8.17
C GLU A 202 23.89 9.21 -7.78
N ILE A 203 23.78 9.57 -6.50
CA ILE A 203 24.24 10.85 -5.98
C ILE A 203 25.78 10.90 -6.06
N ARG A 204 26.30 11.95 -6.69
CA ARG A 204 27.75 12.11 -6.95
C ARG A 204 28.53 12.48 -5.69
N ASP A 205 28.00 13.41 -4.89
CA ASP A 205 28.61 13.79 -3.62
C ASP A 205 28.55 12.62 -2.63
N GLU A 206 29.71 12.22 -2.12
CA GLU A 206 29.82 11.05 -1.26
C GLU A 206 29.08 11.23 0.06
N LYS A 207 29.14 12.43 0.67
CA LYS A 207 28.50 12.70 1.96
C LYS A 207 26.98 12.66 1.81
N LEU A 208 26.43 13.31 0.78
CA LEU A 208 25.00 13.30 0.48
C LEU A 208 24.50 11.90 0.10
N ARG A 209 25.29 11.12 -0.66
CA ARG A 209 24.99 9.71 -0.95
C ARG A 209 24.88 8.88 0.32
N LEU A 210 25.84 9.00 1.23
CA LEU A 210 25.85 8.26 2.50
C LEU A 210 24.66 8.63 3.39
N ARG A 211 24.35 9.94 3.50
CA ARG A 211 23.18 10.45 4.20
C ARG A 211 21.87 9.91 3.64
N ALA A 212 21.69 10.01 2.31
CA ALA A 212 20.52 9.48 1.63
C ALA A 212 20.36 7.97 1.81
N PHE A 213 21.45 7.22 1.68
CA PHE A 213 21.45 5.78 1.92
C PHE A 213 21.06 5.44 3.36
N LEU A 214 21.68 6.10 4.36
CA LEU A 214 21.42 5.85 5.77
C LEU A 214 19.96 6.18 6.15
N CYS A 215 19.45 7.32 5.68
CA CYS A 215 18.04 7.72 5.87
C CYS A 215 17.08 6.69 5.28
N GLY A 216 17.27 6.30 4.02
CA GLY A 216 16.41 5.31 3.35
C GLY A 216 16.48 3.92 4.00
N TYR A 217 17.67 3.49 4.42
CA TYR A 217 17.86 2.18 5.05
C TYR A 217 17.30 2.13 6.48
N ALA A 218 17.52 3.17 7.28
CA ALA A 218 16.92 3.28 8.61
C ALA A 218 15.39 3.27 8.55
N ALA A 219 14.80 3.96 7.57
CA ALA A 219 13.35 3.89 7.33
C ALA A 219 12.89 2.46 6.97
N ALA A 220 13.59 1.76 6.07
CA ALA A 220 13.29 0.38 5.69
C ALA A 220 13.39 -0.61 6.85
N ALA A 221 14.46 -0.51 7.63
CA ALA A 221 14.69 -1.35 8.80
C ALA A 221 13.60 -1.16 9.86
N SER A 222 13.23 0.08 10.12
CA SER A 222 12.21 0.43 11.11
C SER A 222 10.83 -0.02 10.69
N LEU A 223 10.47 0.17 9.41
CA LEU A 223 9.23 -0.34 8.84
C LEU A 223 9.15 -1.86 8.99
N TYR A 224 10.23 -2.57 8.68
CA TYR A 224 10.29 -4.02 8.80
C TYR A 224 10.09 -4.48 10.24
N GLN A 225 10.80 -3.87 11.19
CA GLN A 225 10.72 -4.22 12.60
C GLN A 225 9.33 -3.94 13.17
N ALA A 226 8.75 -2.78 12.88
CA ALA A 226 7.40 -2.43 13.32
C ALA A 226 6.35 -3.36 12.70
N SER A 227 6.44 -3.65 11.41
CA SER A 227 5.56 -4.60 10.72
C SER A 227 5.64 -5.99 11.35
N LEU A 228 6.86 -6.46 11.66
CA LEU A 228 7.08 -7.74 12.33
C LEU A 228 6.47 -7.74 13.72
N LYS A 229 6.73 -6.72 14.56
CA LYS A 229 6.15 -6.60 15.89
C LYS A 229 4.62 -6.53 15.86
N PHE A 230 4.06 -5.79 14.91
CA PHE A 230 2.61 -5.71 14.69
C PHE A 230 2.01 -7.10 14.40
N VAL A 231 2.55 -7.82 13.41
CA VAL A 231 2.06 -9.17 13.05
C VAL A 231 2.32 -10.19 14.16
N THR A 232 3.43 -10.08 14.88
CA THR A 232 3.75 -11.01 15.97
C THR A 232 3.03 -10.69 17.28
N GLY A 233 2.55 -9.46 17.47
CA GLY A 233 1.81 -9.04 18.66
C GLY A 233 0.33 -9.46 18.65
N PHE A 234 -0.28 -9.65 17.48
CA PHE A 234 -1.73 -9.91 17.35
C PHE A 234 -2.03 -11.27 16.70
N GLU A 235 -1.64 -12.36 17.36
CA GLU A 235 -1.71 -13.73 16.78
C GLU A 235 -3.03 -14.48 17.00
N ARG A 236 -3.89 -14.00 17.88
CA ARG A 236 -5.14 -14.68 18.22
C ARG A 236 -6.13 -14.56 17.07
N ASP A 237 -6.89 -15.61 16.80
CA ASP A 237 -7.87 -15.64 15.71
C ASP A 237 -8.88 -14.48 15.82
N GLU A 238 -9.29 -14.11 17.04
CA GLU A 238 -10.19 -12.98 17.26
C GLU A 238 -9.54 -11.63 16.90
N ALA A 239 -8.26 -11.45 17.24
CA ALA A 239 -7.49 -10.24 16.94
C ALA A 239 -7.21 -10.11 15.44
N ILE A 240 -6.80 -11.22 14.80
CA ILE A 240 -6.56 -11.27 13.35
C ILE A 240 -7.83 -10.94 12.59
N ARG A 241 -8.96 -11.59 12.95
CA ARG A 241 -10.25 -11.29 12.34
C ARG A 241 -10.58 -9.81 12.49
N LYS A 242 -10.38 -9.25 13.69
CA LYS A 242 -10.67 -7.84 13.97
C LYS A 242 -9.80 -6.88 13.15
N LEU A 243 -8.50 -7.14 13.04
CA LEU A 243 -7.56 -6.31 12.28
C LEU A 243 -7.69 -6.47 10.76
N ASN A 244 -8.38 -7.52 10.31
CA ASN A 244 -8.74 -7.72 8.91
C ASN A 244 -10.16 -7.21 8.58
N GLU A 245 -10.93 -6.74 9.55
CA GLU A 245 -12.17 -6.03 9.28
C GLU A 245 -11.81 -4.73 8.55
N GLY A 246 -12.26 -4.62 7.31
CA GLY A 246 -12.18 -3.37 6.56
C GLY A 246 -13.15 -2.36 7.15
N ASP A 247 -12.85 -1.09 6.93
CA ASP A 247 -13.71 0.02 7.29
C ASP A 247 -13.68 1.06 6.17
N ALA A 248 -14.67 0.97 5.28
CA ALA A 248 -14.78 1.82 4.10
C ALA A 248 -14.94 3.31 4.46
N ALA A 249 -15.50 3.63 5.63
CA ALA A 249 -15.63 5.01 6.08
C ALA A 249 -14.26 5.68 6.31
N TRP A 250 -13.24 4.88 6.66
CA TRP A 250 -11.88 5.32 6.93
C TRP A 250 -10.87 4.80 5.92
N GLY A 251 -11.35 4.22 4.81
CA GLY A 251 -10.52 3.63 3.77
C GLY A 251 -9.61 2.48 4.27
N VAL A 252 -9.90 1.90 5.44
CA VAL A 252 -9.17 0.71 5.90
C VAL A 252 -9.59 -0.49 5.04
N PRO A 253 -8.66 -1.18 4.37
CA PRO A 253 -8.98 -2.36 3.59
C PRO A 253 -9.38 -3.56 4.45
N GLU A 254 -10.26 -4.40 3.91
CA GLU A 254 -10.35 -5.78 4.39
C GLU A 254 -9.03 -6.52 4.14
N GLY A 255 -8.66 -7.43 5.05
CA GLY A 255 -7.46 -8.26 4.88
C GLY A 255 -6.12 -7.53 5.05
N LEU A 256 -6.12 -6.32 5.63
CA LEU A 256 -4.92 -5.49 5.82
C LEU A 256 -3.83 -6.21 6.63
N TYR A 257 -4.19 -6.83 7.76
CA TYR A 257 -3.24 -7.57 8.59
C TYR A 257 -2.61 -8.72 7.81
N ASP A 258 -3.41 -9.48 7.06
CA ASP A 258 -2.92 -10.58 6.23
C ASP A 258 -2.03 -10.10 5.10
N THR A 259 -2.33 -8.93 4.53
CA THR A 259 -1.51 -8.28 3.50
C THR A 259 -0.14 -7.93 4.06
N ILE A 260 -0.07 -7.24 5.20
CA ILE A 260 1.21 -6.91 5.88
C ILE A 260 1.98 -8.19 6.20
N ARG A 261 1.30 -9.19 6.76
CA ARG A 261 1.89 -10.50 7.08
C ARG A 261 2.45 -11.18 5.83
N SER A 262 1.76 -11.14 4.70
CA SER A 262 2.24 -11.73 3.45
C SER A 262 3.46 -10.99 2.88
N ASN A 263 3.45 -9.65 2.93
CA ASN A 263 4.55 -8.82 2.43
C ASN A 263 5.84 -9.04 3.22
N LEU A 264 5.77 -9.29 4.53
CA LEU A 264 6.93 -9.66 5.34
C LEU A 264 7.60 -10.97 4.90
N ARG A 265 6.84 -11.88 4.28
CA ARG A 265 7.31 -13.21 3.87
C ARG A 265 7.94 -13.22 2.47
N ARG A 266 7.84 -12.12 1.73
CA ARG A 266 8.35 -12.00 0.36
C ARG A 266 9.89 -12.01 0.35
N ASP A 267 10.46 -12.78 -0.56
CA ASP A 267 11.92 -12.93 -0.67
C ASP A 267 12.58 -11.68 -1.26
N GLU A 268 11.84 -10.87 -2.03
CA GLU A 268 12.30 -9.61 -2.59
C GLU A 268 12.66 -8.60 -1.51
N PHE A 269 11.79 -8.45 -0.50
CA PHE A 269 12.05 -7.53 0.62
C PHE A 269 13.22 -8.00 1.48
N ARG A 270 13.34 -9.31 1.70
CA ARG A 270 14.46 -9.91 2.43
C ARG A 270 15.78 -9.72 1.69
N SER A 271 15.76 -9.88 0.36
CA SER A 271 16.91 -9.66 -0.50
C SER A 271 17.32 -8.19 -0.52
N PHE A 272 16.36 -7.26 -0.58
CA PHE A 272 16.60 -5.83 -0.46
C PHE A 272 17.27 -5.47 0.88
N LEU A 273 16.72 -5.93 2.01
CA LEU A 273 17.31 -5.67 3.32
C LEU A 273 18.72 -6.24 3.47
N LYS A 274 18.96 -7.44 2.92
CA LYS A 274 20.28 -8.06 2.91
C LYS A 274 21.29 -7.24 2.10
N LEU A 275 20.91 -6.81 0.90
CA LEU A 275 21.78 -5.98 0.05
C LEU A 275 22.11 -4.64 0.73
N ALA A 276 21.11 -4.01 1.35
CA ALA A 276 21.29 -2.78 2.11
C ALA A 276 22.21 -3.01 3.32
N GLN A 277 22.08 -4.14 4.02
CA GLN A 277 22.96 -4.50 5.14
C GLN A 277 24.41 -4.70 4.71
N ASP A 278 24.65 -5.42 3.62
CA ASP A 278 25.99 -5.61 3.07
C ASP A 278 26.61 -4.27 2.64
N ARG A 279 25.79 -3.36 2.12
CA ARG A 279 26.23 -1.99 1.80
C ARG A 279 26.57 -1.19 3.04
N TYR A 280 25.70 -1.22 4.05
CA TYR A 280 25.91 -0.55 5.33
C TYR A 280 27.26 -0.93 5.96
N ARG A 281 27.58 -2.23 6.00
CA ARG A 281 28.88 -2.73 6.48
C ARG A 281 30.06 -2.19 5.68
N ARG A 282 29.93 -2.03 4.35
CA ARG A 282 30.99 -1.46 3.50
C ARG A 282 31.18 0.05 3.73
N TYR A 283 30.14 0.76 4.15
CA TYR A 283 30.17 2.21 4.37
C TYR A 283 30.62 2.62 5.77
N GLU A 284 30.87 1.69 6.69
CA GLU A 284 31.25 1.98 8.08
C GLU A 284 32.42 2.98 8.19
N ALA A 285 33.49 2.76 7.42
CA ALA A 285 34.64 3.69 7.40
C ALA A 285 34.28 5.06 6.81
N ALA A 286 33.42 5.09 5.79
CA ALA A 286 33.01 6.32 5.12
C ALA A 286 32.08 7.15 6.03
N PHE A 287 31.17 6.52 6.78
CA PHE A 287 30.36 7.20 7.79
C PHE A 287 31.22 7.89 8.83
N ARG A 288 32.26 7.22 9.33
CA ARG A 288 33.21 7.82 10.30
C ARG A 288 33.91 9.04 9.72
N ASN A 289 34.41 8.94 8.49
CA ASN A 289 35.14 10.03 7.84
C ASN A 289 34.28 11.27 7.62
N HIS A 290 32.97 11.10 7.42
CA HIS A 290 32.02 12.18 7.14
C HIS A 290 31.23 12.65 8.37
N GLY A 291 31.53 12.14 9.56
CA GLY A 291 30.85 12.51 10.82
C GLY A 291 29.41 11.99 10.91
N LEU A 292 29.09 10.89 10.22
CA LEU A 292 27.74 10.35 10.13
C LEU A 292 27.48 9.18 11.10
N LEU A 293 28.25 9.08 12.20
CA LEU A 293 28.11 8.01 13.20
C LEU A 293 27.58 8.55 14.54
N ASP A 294 28.26 9.57 15.06
CA ASP A 294 28.13 10.01 16.45
C ASP A 294 27.28 11.28 16.61
N ASP A 295 26.99 11.98 15.51
CA ASP A 295 26.14 13.18 15.51
C ASP A 295 24.65 12.81 15.41
N GLU A 296 23.78 13.56 16.08
CA GLU A 296 22.33 13.44 15.88
C GLU A 296 21.94 14.00 14.50
N PRO A 297 20.99 13.37 13.76
CA PRO A 297 20.15 12.22 14.16
C PRO A 297 20.74 10.83 13.83
N TYR A 298 22.00 10.76 13.39
CA TYR A 298 22.57 9.53 12.83
C TYR A 298 22.74 8.42 13.88
N VAL A 299 22.98 8.78 15.14
CA VAL A 299 23.03 7.82 16.26
C VAL A 299 21.74 6.98 16.31
N ARG A 300 20.56 7.62 16.28
CA ARG A 300 19.27 6.92 16.30
C ARG A 300 19.06 6.07 15.05
N PHE A 301 19.56 6.51 13.89
CA PHE A 301 19.49 5.72 12.65
C PHE A 301 20.29 4.43 12.79
N HIS A 302 21.51 4.50 13.33
CA HIS A 302 22.34 3.32 13.59
C HIS A 302 21.71 2.37 14.61
N GLU A 303 21.09 2.90 15.68
CA GLU A 303 20.33 2.10 16.66
C GLU A 303 19.17 1.35 16.00
N ALA A 304 18.42 2.02 15.12
CA ALA A 304 17.33 1.39 14.37
C ALA A 304 17.83 0.22 13.49
N LEU A 305 19.04 0.32 12.93
CA LEU A 305 19.66 -0.72 12.12
C LEU A 305 20.17 -1.90 12.96
N ALA A 306 20.66 -1.67 14.18
CA ALA A 306 21.18 -2.73 15.05
C ALA A 306 20.14 -3.83 15.35
N GLY A 307 18.85 -3.47 15.37
CA GLY A 307 17.75 -4.41 15.59
C GLY A 307 17.47 -5.37 14.44
N ILE A 308 17.98 -5.12 13.23
CA ILE A 308 17.49 -5.78 12.01
C ILE A 308 17.87 -7.26 11.93
N GLU A 309 19.09 -7.65 12.31
CA GLU A 309 19.53 -9.05 12.32
C GLU A 309 18.69 -9.91 13.27
N SER A 310 18.38 -9.35 14.44
CA SER A 310 17.51 -10.02 15.40
C SER A 310 16.07 -10.15 14.90
N ALA A 311 15.59 -9.17 14.13
CA ALA A 311 14.25 -9.16 13.56
C ALA A 311 14.13 -10.20 12.43
N THR A 312 15.10 -10.24 11.52
CA THR A 312 15.12 -11.22 10.42
C THR A 312 15.23 -12.65 10.96
N ALA A 313 16.10 -12.90 11.95
CA ALA A 313 16.22 -14.21 12.60
C ALA A 313 14.93 -14.64 13.32
N ARG A 314 14.20 -13.70 13.95
CA ARG A 314 12.89 -13.96 14.57
C ARG A 314 11.84 -14.35 13.54
N LEU A 315 11.77 -13.63 12.41
CA LEU A 315 10.85 -13.96 11.33
C LEU A 315 11.16 -15.34 10.75
N GLU A 316 12.43 -15.64 10.47
CA GLU A 316 12.84 -16.94 9.94
C GLU A 316 12.38 -18.09 10.84
N LYS A 317 12.75 -18.07 12.12
CA LYS A 317 12.31 -19.10 13.09
C LYS A 317 10.78 -19.29 13.07
N ARG A 318 10.04 -18.20 12.92
CA ARG A 318 8.58 -18.21 12.89
C ARG A 318 8.01 -18.74 11.57
N LEU A 319 8.58 -18.39 10.43
CA LEU A 319 8.17 -18.94 9.13
C LEU A 319 8.33 -20.46 9.10
N TRP A 320 9.40 -20.96 9.72
CA TRP A 320 9.60 -22.39 9.93
C TRP A 320 8.52 -23.01 10.82
N ALA A 321 8.15 -22.36 11.93
CA ALA A 321 7.07 -22.81 12.80
C ALA A 321 5.68 -22.79 12.12
N ASP A 322 5.35 -21.71 11.40
CA ASP A 322 4.10 -21.56 10.65
C ASP A 322 4.00 -22.59 9.52
N ARG A 323 5.11 -22.89 8.83
CA ARG A 323 5.17 -23.96 7.81
C ARG A 323 4.90 -25.33 8.44
N LEU A 324 5.43 -25.62 9.62
CA LEU A 324 5.17 -26.86 10.36
C LEU A 324 3.70 -26.97 10.82
N VAL A 325 3.14 -25.90 11.38
CA VAL A 325 1.73 -25.84 11.80
C VAL A 325 0.78 -25.94 10.61
N TRP A 326 1.10 -25.28 9.49
CA TRP A 326 0.37 -25.43 8.23
C TRP A 326 0.43 -26.88 7.74
N THR A 327 1.61 -27.50 7.63
CA THR A 327 1.72 -28.92 7.24
C THR A 327 0.96 -29.87 8.17
N TYR A 328 0.90 -29.57 9.46
CA TYR A 328 0.18 -30.38 10.45
C TYR A 328 -1.35 -30.18 10.39
N ARG A 329 -1.83 -28.94 10.19
CA ARG A 329 -3.26 -28.65 9.96
C ARG A 329 -3.75 -29.20 8.62
N GLU A 330 -2.90 -29.18 7.59
CA GLU A 330 -3.12 -29.78 6.28
C GLU A 330 -3.24 -31.31 6.37
N ALA A 331 -2.35 -31.94 7.13
CA ALA A 331 -2.36 -33.39 7.41
C ALA A 331 -3.62 -33.85 8.17
N LYS A 332 -4.23 -32.97 8.98
CA LYS A 332 -5.48 -33.26 9.69
C LYS A 332 -6.73 -33.03 8.83
N ARG A 333 -6.63 -32.22 7.76
CA ARG A 333 -7.71 -31.96 6.78
C ARG A 333 -7.72 -32.95 5.61
N THR A 334 -6.62 -33.66 5.36
CA THR A 334 -6.50 -34.70 4.32
C THR A 334 -7.15 -36.04 4.70
N GLY A 335 -8.31 -35.99 5.37
CA GLY A 335 -9.23 -37.11 5.51
C GLY A 335 -10.36 -37.10 4.47
N THR A 336 -10.75 -35.93 3.96
CA THR A 336 -11.87 -35.81 3.01
C THR A 336 -11.83 -34.42 2.37
N GLY A 337 -11.66 -34.37 1.04
CA GLY A 337 -11.99 -33.19 0.24
C GLY A 337 -10.82 -32.29 -0.14
N LEU A 338 -10.09 -32.67 -1.19
CA LEU A 338 -9.26 -31.80 -2.03
C LEU A 338 -10.14 -30.86 -2.88
N LYS A 339 -10.99 -30.07 -2.22
CA LYS A 339 -11.84 -29.03 -2.81
C LYS A 339 -12.10 -27.97 -1.75
N TYR A 340 -11.16 -27.03 -1.55
CA TYR A 340 -11.45 -25.67 -1.07
C TYR A 340 -10.24 -24.72 -1.10
N GLU A 341 -9.37 -24.77 -2.12
CA GLU A 341 -8.38 -23.69 -2.33
C GLU A 341 -8.21 -23.35 -3.81
N LEU A 342 -9.27 -22.84 -4.42
CA LEU A 342 -9.16 -22.17 -5.72
C LEU A 342 -10.19 -21.05 -5.90
N GLN A 343 -10.50 -20.36 -4.80
CA GLN A 343 -11.15 -19.05 -4.81
C GLN A 343 -10.61 -18.21 -3.64
N ALA A 344 -9.50 -17.53 -3.90
CA ALA A 344 -9.01 -16.34 -3.20
C ALA A 344 -8.09 -15.63 -4.21
N LEU A 345 -8.60 -14.85 -5.17
CA LEU A 345 -9.12 -13.50 -4.95
C LEU A 345 -8.19 -12.66 -4.06
N VAL A 346 -6.90 -12.62 -4.41
CA VAL A 346 -5.93 -11.59 -3.96
C VAL A 346 -5.15 -11.00 -5.16
N ALA A 347 -5.46 -11.43 -6.40
CA ALA A 347 -4.79 -10.98 -7.62
C ALA A 347 -5.35 -9.69 -8.22
N THR A 348 -6.33 -9.05 -7.60
CA THR A 348 -6.98 -7.83 -8.13
C THR A 348 -6.93 -6.64 -7.18
N TRP A 349 -6.21 -6.73 -6.06
CA TRP A 349 -6.17 -5.61 -5.10
C TRP A 349 -4.76 -5.22 -4.67
N ILE A 350 -3.80 -6.16 -4.70
CA ILE A 350 -2.37 -5.84 -4.46
C ILE A 350 -1.71 -5.25 -5.72
N GLY A 351 -2.37 -5.34 -6.88
CA GLY A 351 -1.88 -4.86 -8.18
C GLY A 351 -2.27 -3.44 -8.57
N ASP A 352 -3.15 -2.79 -7.81
CA ASP A 352 -3.67 -1.46 -8.16
C ASP A 352 -3.16 -0.35 -7.22
N VAL A 353 -2.35 -0.68 -6.22
CA VAL A 353 -1.58 0.30 -5.44
C VAL A 353 -0.27 0.64 -6.16
N LYS A 354 -0.37 0.96 -7.44
CA LYS A 354 0.78 1.49 -8.19
C LYS A 354 1.11 2.86 -7.61
N MET A 355 2.25 2.97 -6.92
CA MET A 355 2.96 4.25 -6.80
C MET A 355 3.42 4.66 -8.21
N ARG A 356 2.50 5.19 -9.01
CA ARG A 356 2.80 5.66 -10.36
C ARG A 356 3.80 6.81 -10.22
N GLU A 357 4.90 6.74 -10.97
CA GLU A 357 5.87 7.84 -11.06
C GLU A 357 5.09 9.12 -11.39
N PRO A 358 5.29 10.24 -10.65
CA PRO A 358 4.65 11.51 -10.96
C PRO A 358 5.06 11.93 -12.38
N HIS A 359 4.20 11.63 -13.35
CA HIS A 359 4.22 12.15 -14.71
C HIS A 359 5.62 12.19 -15.40
N ARG A 360 6.46 11.16 -15.18
CA ARG A 360 7.85 11.07 -15.70
C ARG A 360 8.71 12.32 -15.38
N GLY A 361 8.62 12.80 -14.14
CA GLY A 361 9.40 13.94 -13.68
C GLY A 361 8.84 15.31 -14.10
N ARG A 362 7.56 15.39 -14.51
CA ARG A 362 6.84 16.65 -14.75
C ARG A 362 5.81 16.89 -13.67
N LEU A 363 5.49 18.15 -13.39
CA LEU A 363 4.38 18.49 -12.51
C LEU A 363 3.06 18.01 -13.13
N PRO A 364 2.22 17.26 -12.39
CA PRO A 364 0.86 16.93 -12.79
C PRO A 364 0.05 18.16 -13.23
N ILE A 365 0.15 19.26 -12.49
CA ILE A 365 -0.43 20.56 -12.85
C ILE A 365 0.68 21.48 -13.36
N PRO A 366 0.77 21.76 -14.67
CA PRO A 366 1.84 22.59 -15.23
C PRO A 366 1.79 24.04 -14.74
N GLU A 367 2.94 24.73 -14.80
CA GLU A 367 3.10 26.13 -14.36
C GLU A 367 2.07 27.09 -14.95
N GLU A 368 1.68 26.93 -16.22
CA GLU A 368 0.63 27.74 -16.85
C GLU A 368 -0.70 27.63 -16.12
N LYS A 369 -1.09 26.40 -15.73
CA LYS A 369 -2.32 26.13 -14.98
C LYS A 369 -2.21 26.54 -13.52
N LEU A 370 -1.02 26.45 -12.93
CA LEU A 370 -0.76 27.00 -11.61
C LEU A 370 -0.87 28.54 -11.61
N ALA A 371 -0.38 29.21 -12.64
CA ALA A 371 -0.54 30.65 -12.80
C ALA A 371 -2.01 31.05 -12.99
N GLU A 372 -2.76 30.28 -13.80
CA GLU A 372 -4.21 30.44 -13.95
C GLU A 372 -4.93 30.30 -12.60
N LEU A 373 -4.63 29.25 -11.83
CA LEU A 373 -5.20 29.04 -10.51
C LEU A 373 -4.82 30.17 -9.55
N ARG A 374 -3.53 30.52 -9.50
CA ARG A 374 -2.97 31.59 -8.65
C ARG A 374 -3.66 32.92 -8.86
N SER A 375 -4.04 33.25 -10.10
CA SER A 375 -4.75 34.48 -10.43
C SER A 375 -6.13 34.61 -9.76
N ARG A 376 -6.72 33.48 -9.33
CA ARG A 376 -8.02 33.42 -8.67
C ARG A 376 -7.90 33.41 -7.14
N MET A 377 -6.73 33.10 -6.60
CA MET A 377 -6.48 32.90 -5.16
C MET A 377 -6.22 34.21 -4.42
N GLN A 378 -6.57 34.24 -3.14
CA GLN A 378 -6.34 35.36 -2.22
C GLN A 378 -5.80 34.83 -0.88
N PRO A 379 -4.95 35.61 -0.18
CA PRO A 379 -4.46 35.23 1.15
C PRO A 379 -5.61 34.87 2.09
N GLY A 380 -5.51 33.72 2.75
CA GLY A 380 -6.56 33.13 3.58
C GLY A 380 -7.43 32.10 2.85
N ASP A 381 -7.20 31.81 1.57
CA ASP A 381 -7.86 30.67 0.94
C ASP A 381 -7.35 29.34 1.55
N ILE A 382 -8.27 28.39 1.70
CA ILE A 382 -8.00 27.02 2.15
C ILE A 382 -7.87 26.14 0.92
N LEU A 383 -6.80 25.37 0.86
CA LEU A 383 -6.54 24.41 -0.21
C LEU A 383 -6.89 23.01 0.30
N LEU A 384 -7.71 22.27 -0.44
CA LEU A 384 -7.88 20.83 -0.25
C LEU A 384 -7.13 20.13 -1.36
N GLU A 385 -6.23 19.23 -1.00
CA GLU A 385 -5.23 18.67 -1.91
C GLU A 385 -5.34 17.15 -1.95
N ARG A 386 -5.18 16.58 -3.15
CA ARG A 386 -5.20 15.14 -3.39
C ARG A 386 -4.04 14.74 -4.29
N HIS A 387 -3.34 13.70 -3.87
CA HIS A 387 -2.20 13.11 -4.58
C HIS A 387 -2.37 11.58 -4.68
N ASN A 388 -2.88 11.06 -5.79
CA ASN A 388 -3.30 9.67 -6.00
C ASN A 388 -2.18 8.64 -5.78
N TRP A 389 -0.91 9.03 -5.83
CA TRP A 389 0.24 8.14 -5.67
C TRP A 389 0.71 7.92 -4.23
N PHE A 390 0.16 8.60 -3.23
CA PHE A 390 0.54 8.34 -1.84
C PHE A 390 -0.39 7.32 -1.17
N LEU A 391 0.21 6.22 -0.70
CA LEU A 391 -0.45 5.16 0.06
C LEU A 391 -1.17 5.67 1.32
N SER A 392 -0.79 6.85 1.85
CA SER A 392 -1.49 7.50 2.98
C SER A 392 -2.94 7.84 2.67
N ASN A 393 -3.30 8.09 1.41
CA ASN A 393 -4.68 8.46 1.05
C ASN A 393 -5.66 7.30 1.17
N ALA A 394 -5.14 6.06 1.14
CA ALA A 394 -5.95 4.88 1.33
C ALA A 394 -6.63 4.89 2.70
N PHE A 395 -6.01 5.45 3.75
CA PHE A 395 -6.48 5.32 5.13
C PHE A 395 -7.09 6.61 5.71
N LEU A 396 -7.32 7.61 4.86
CA LEU A 396 -7.99 8.86 5.22
C LEU A 396 -9.42 8.84 4.65
N PRO A 397 -10.42 9.36 5.39
CA PRO A 397 -11.81 9.28 4.99
C PRO A 397 -12.10 10.20 3.80
N GLY A 398 -12.75 9.64 2.78
CA GLY A 398 -13.26 10.40 1.61
C GLY A 398 -12.19 10.80 0.59
N TYR A 399 -12.59 11.64 -0.36
CA TYR A 399 -11.76 11.99 -1.51
C TYR A 399 -10.55 12.88 -1.18
N TRP A 400 -10.64 13.68 -0.11
CA TRP A 400 -9.70 14.73 0.25
C TRP A 400 -8.80 14.30 1.43
N PRO A 401 -7.52 13.97 1.20
CA PRO A 401 -6.60 13.55 2.25
C PRO A 401 -5.89 14.72 2.97
N HIS A 402 -5.70 15.86 2.30
CA HIS A 402 -4.82 16.93 2.77
C HIS A 402 -5.49 18.30 2.72
N ALA A 403 -5.03 19.20 3.58
CA ALA A 403 -5.43 20.60 3.56
C ALA A 403 -4.24 21.52 3.87
N ALA A 404 -4.22 22.68 3.21
CA ALA A 404 -3.18 23.69 3.35
C ALA A 404 -3.75 25.10 3.39
N MET A 405 -2.93 26.06 3.84
CA MET A 405 -3.27 27.47 3.94
C MET A 405 -2.52 28.27 2.89
N TYR A 406 -3.23 28.92 1.96
CA TYR A 406 -2.62 29.92 1.10
C TYR A 406 -2.46 31.24 1.87
N VAL A 407 -1.23 31.64 2.15
CA VAL A 407 -0.93 32.81 3.01
C VAL A 407 -0.55 34.08 2.22
N GLY A 408 -0.34 33.96 0.91
CA GLY A 408 0.02 35.10 0.06
C GLY A 408 1.51 35.27 -0.18
N THR A 409 1.86 36.20 -1.07
CA THR A 409 3.26 36.65 -1.26
C THR A 409 3.70 37.57 -0.12
N VAL A 410 5.00 37.88 -0.05
CA VAL A 410 5.54 38.85 0.90
C VAL A 410 4.88 40.23 0.74
N GLU A 411 4.60 40.65 -0.49
CA GLU A 411 3.93 41.92 -0.81
C GLU A 411 2.47 41.92 -0.35
N GLU A 412 1.77 40.80 -0.53
CA GLU A 412 0.40 40.63 -0.04
C GLU A 412 0.36 40.65 1.50
N LEU A 413 1.31 39.99 2.18
CA LEU A 413 1.42 40.03 3.64
C LEU A 413 1.68 41.46 4.16
N LYS A 414 2.55 42.24 3.49
CA LYS A 414 2.80 43.65 3.81
C LYS A 414 1.56 44.51 3.58
N THR A 415 0.84 44.29 2.48
CA THR A 415 -0.41 45.00 2.18
C THR A 415 -1.47 44.71 3.25
N LEU A 416 -1.48 43.48 3.76
CA LEU A 416 -2.29 43.06 4.89
C LEU A 416 -1.72 43.52 6.24
N GLY A 417 -0.63 44.29 6.29
CA GLY A 417 0.00 44.78 7.53
C GLY A 417 0.44 43.68 8.50
N LEU A 418 0.79 42.51 7.98
CA LEU A 418 1.23 41.34 8.74
C LEU A 418 2.76 41.28 8.89
N ASP A 419 3.51 42.08 8.15
CA ASP A 419 4.96 42.21 8.28
C ASP A 419 5.40 42.78 9.64
N GLY A 420 4.52 43.51 10.32
CA GLY A 420 4.70 43.97 11.69
C GLY A 420 4.23 42.99 12.79
N ASP A 421 3.51 41.91 12.45
CA ASP A 421 3.05 40.91 13.43
C ASP A 421 4.22 40.00 13.82
N GLU A 422 4.54 39.91 15.11
CA GLU A 422 5.70 39.14 15.60
C GLU A 422 5.65 37.65 15.22
N ARG A 423 4.45 37.06 15.07
CA ARG A 423 4.27 35.67 14.65
C ARG A 423 4.74 35.44 13.21
N VAL A 424 4.53 36.42 12.34
CA VAL A 424 4.91 36.40 10.92
C VAL A 424 6.35 36.88 10.73
N LYS A 425 6.70 38.00 11.37
CA LYS A 425 7.99 38.68 11.28
C LYS A 425 9.17 37.76 11.59
N ARG A 426 9.04 36.89 12.60
CA ARG A 426 10.07 35.88 12.95
C ARG A 426 10.39 34.89 11.83
N HIS A 427 9.45 34.68 10.89
CA HIS A 427 9.61 33.77 9.75
C HIS A 427 9.80 34.51 8.42
N LEU A 428 9.48 35.80 8.34
CA LEU A 428 9.42 36.58 7.10
C LEU A 428 10.72 36.54 6.28
N ALA A 429 11.88 36.60 6.95
CA ALA A 429 13.17 36.49 6.28
C ALA A 429 13.41 35.14 5.60
N LYS A 430 12.90 34.04 6.19
CA LYS A 430 12.96 32.69 5.60
C LYS A 430 11.88 32.53 4.53
N PHE A 431 10.69 33.06 4.77
CA PHE A 431 9.56 33.04 3.83
C PHE A 431 9.86 33.79 2.53
N ALA A 432 10.53 34.94 2.61
CA ALA A 432 10.90 35.77 1.46
C ALA A 432 11.99 35.15 0.57
N ARG A 433 12.72 34.16 1.06
CA ARG A 433 13.64 33.41 0.19
C ARG A 433 12.81 32.52 -0.73
N PRO A 434 13.20 32.34 -1.99
CA PRO A 434 12.59 31.31 -2.82
C PRO A 434 12.87 29.91 -2.25
N ASP A 435 12.10 28.94 -2.73
CA ASP A 435 12.35 27.53 -2.48
C ASP A 435 13.60 27.02 -3.22
N GLU A 436 13.78 25.71 -3.20
CA GLU A 436 14.92 25.04 -3.84
C GLU A 436 14.94 25.19 -5.37
N GLU A 437 13.79 25.41 -6.00
CA GLU A 437 13.62 25.52 -7.45
C GLU A 437 13.48 26.98 -7.92
N GLY A 438 13.57 27.94 -6.98
CA GLY A 438 13.51 29.37 -7.28
C GLY A 438 12.12 29.98 -7.17
N TYR A 439 11.12 29.22 -6.73
CA TYR A 439 9.74 29.70 -6.61
C TYR A 439 9.48 30.42 -5.28
N PRO A 440 8.62 31.45 -5.28
CA PRO A 440 8.24 32.11 -4.04
C PRO A 440 7.42 31.18 -3.15
N ARG A 441 7.68 31.23 -1.85
CA ARG A 441 6.85 30.56 -0.84
C ARG A 441 5.57 31.37 -0.66
N VAL A 442 4.43 30.70 -0.72
CA VAL A 442 3.09 31.32 -0.66
C VAL A 442 2.06 30.49 0.12
N ILE A 443 2.44 29.27 0.52
CA ILE A 443 1.59 28.32 1.24
C ILE A 443 2.26 27.97 2.58
N VAL A 444 1.44 27.70 3.59
CA VAL A 444 1.85 27.03 4.82
C VAL A 444 1.01 25.78 5.00
N GLU A 445 1.66 24.66 5.27
CA GLU A 445 1.03 23.34 5.36
C GLU A 445 1.77 22.46 6.37
N ALA A 446 1.08 21.46 6.92
CA ALA A 446 1.70 20.44 7.76
C ALA A 446 1.94 19.18 6.94
N LEU A 447 3.22 18.85 6.71
CA LEU A 447 3.67 17.65 6.01
C LEU A 447 4.40 16.73 6.98
N SER A 448 4.83 15.54 6.55
CA SER A 448 5.65 14.64 7.38
C SER A 448 6.89 15.31 7.99
N GLU A 449 7.41 16.34 7.33
CA GLU A 449 8.53 17.18 7.76
C GLU A 449 8.16 18.26 8.81
N GLY A 450 6.90 18.29 9.24
CA GLY A 450 6.32 19.31 10.10
C GLY A 450 5.62 20.45 9.34
N VAL A 451 5.30 21.52 10.06
CA VAL A 451 4.64 22.71 9.51
C VAL A 451 5.65 23.57 8.76
N CYS A 452 5.55 23.58 7.44
CA CYS A 452 6.52 24.21 6.56
C CYS A 452 5.89 25.26 5.63
N MET A 453 6.75 26.13 5.11
CA MET A 453 6.40 27.18 4.15
C MET A 453 6.81 26.74 2.75
N THR A 454 5.84 26.54 1.87
CA THR A 454 6.03 25.91 0.56
C THR A 454 5.61 26.82 -0.58
N SER A 455 6.04 26.48 -1.79
CA SER A 455 5.68 27.15 -3.03
C SER A 455 4.47 26.48 -3.68
N LEU A 456 3.81 27.21 -4.58
CA LEU A 456 2.65 26.68 -5.30
C LEU A 456 3.01 25.47 -6.18
N PRO A 457 4.15 25.43 -6.92
CA PRO A 457 4.53 24.24 -7.67
C PRO A 457 4.83 23.03 -6.79
N ARG A 458 5.45 23.23 -5.62
CA ARG A 458 5.79 22.13 -4.71
C ARG A 458 4.57 21.51 -4.03
N SER A 459 3.61 22.33 -3.60
CA SER A 459 2.38 21.86 -2.95
C SER A 459 1.35 21.45 -3.99
N VAL A 460 0.83 22.42 -4.75
CA VAL A 460 -0.28 22.22 -5.68
C VAL A 460 0.16 21.63 -7.01
N GLY A 461 1.35 21.98 -7.52
CA GLY A 461 1.87 21.43 -8.79
C GLY A 461 2.01 19.92 -8.79
N GLU A 462 2.32 19.35 -7.63
CA GLU A 462 2.39 17.91 -7.38
C GLU A 462 1.01 17.28 -7.10
N CYS A 463 -0.11 17.99 -7.14
CA CYS A 463 -1.43 17.40 -6.88
C CYS A 463 -2.06 16.79 -8.14
N ASP A 464 -2.81 15.69 -7.99
CA ASP A 464 -3.77 15.25 -9.01
C ASP A 464 -5.05 16.06 -8.97
N ALA A 465 -5.37 16.62 -7.81
CA ALA A 465 -6.54 17.47 -7.69
C ALA A 465 -6.39 18.46 -6.53
N VAL A 466 -6.91 19.67 -6.75
CA VAL A 466 -6.92 20.74 -5.74
C VAL A 466 -8.24 21.51 -5.78
N ALA A 467 -8.84 21.74 -4.61
CA ALA A 467 -9.96 22.65 -4.45
C ALA A 467 -9.54 23.86 -3.62
N VAL A 468 -9.95 25.05 -4.04
CA VAL A 468 -9.67 26.32 -3.35
C VAL A 468 -10.97 26.83 -2.75
N LEU A 469 -11.04 26.90 -1.43
CA LEU A 469 -12.19 27.38 -0.67
C LEU A 469 -11.84 28.71 0.00
N ARG A 470 -12.63 29.75 -0.26
CA ARG A 470 -12.44 31.08 0.30
C ARG A 470 -13.34 31.30 1.51
N PRO A 471 -12.77 31.63 2.69
CA PRO A 471 -13.57 32.03 3.83
C PRO A 471 -14.28 33.36 3.60
N ARG A 472 -15.60 33.40 3.87
CA ARG A 472 -16.42 34.62 3.85
C ARG A 472 -16.32 35.34 5.19
N LEU A 473 -15.13 35.83 5.50
CA LEU A 473 -14.83 36.51 6.76
C LEU A 473 -14.37 37.94 6.50
N PRO A 474 -14.63 38.87 7.45
CA PRO A 474 -14.10 40.21 7.33
C PRO A 474 -12.55 40.24 7.42
N PRO A 475 -11.88 41.22 6.78
CA PRO A 475 -10.43 41.18 6.54
C PRO A 475 -9.56 41.03 7.78
N GLU A 476 -9.99 41.57 8.92
CA GLU A 476 -9.28 41.44 10.20
C GLU A 476 -9.24 39.99 10.71
N ARG A 477 -10.27 39.20 10.43
CA ARG A 477 -10.31 37.78 10.78
C ARG A 477 -9.42 36.95 9.85
N ILE A 478 -9.36 37.31 8.57
CA ILE A 478 -8.42 36.70 7.62
C ILE A 478 -6.97 36.99 8.04
N ARG A 479 -6.65 38.24 8.39
CA ARG A 479 -5.33 38.63 8.89
C ARG A 479 -4.93 37.82 10.13
N GLU A 480 -5.82 37.73 11.11
CA GLU A 480 -5.57 36.96 12.33
C GLU A 480 -5.36 35.47 12.03
N ALA A 481 -6.14 34.90 11.10
CA ALA A 481 -5.99 33.51 10.71
C ALA A 481 -4.61 33.23 10.09
N ILE A 482 -4.15 34.09 9.17
CA ILE A 482 -2.82 33.98 8.57
C ILE A 482 -1.73 34.11 9.65
N ALA A 483 -1.84 35.09 10.56
CA ALA A 483 -0.88 35.26 11.64
C ALA A 483 -0.80 34.04 12.57
N ARG A 484 -1.95 33.40 12.86
CA ARG A 484 -2.00 32.13 13.59
C ARG A 484 -1.36 31.00 12.80
N THR A 485 -1.57 30.89 11.50
CA THR A 485 -0.89 29.91 10.65
C THR A 485 0.64 30.02 10.80
N PHE A 486 1.20 31.23 10.76
CA PHE A 486 2.63 31.46 11.01
C PHE A 486 3.08 31.10 12.44
N SER A 487 2.20 31.14 13.42
CA SER A 487 2.51 30.72 14.80
C SER A 487 2.85 29.22 14.91
N HIS A 488 2.35 28.41 13.96
CA HIS A 488 2.56 26.96 13.91
C HIS A 488 3.79 26.54 13.09
N VAL A 489 4.37 27.43 12.28
CA VAL A 489 5.55 27.11 11.45
C VAL A 489 6.70 26.56 12.31
N GLY A 490 7.22 25.40 11.92
CA GLY A 490 8.30 24.69 12.60
C GLY A 490 7.86 23.67 13.65
N LYS A 491 6.56 23.52 13.93
CA LYS A 491 6.04 22.41 14.75
C LYS A 491 6.15 21.08 14.00
N ALA A 492 6.37 19.99 14.72
CA ALA A 492 6.42 18.64 14.15
C ALA A 492 5.03 18.19 13.68
N TYR A 493 5.00 17.17 12.81
CA TYR A 493 3.76 16.62 12.30
C TYR A 493 3.14 15.64 13.29
N ASP A 494 1.81 15.66 13.42
CA ASP A 494 1.12 14.68 14.26
C ASP A 494 0.62 13.47 13.45
N PHE A 495 1.36 12.35 13.52
CA PHE A 495 0.96 11.09 12.89
C PHE A 495 -0.14 10.34 13.66
N GLU A 496 -0.46 10.79 14.87
CA GLU A 496 -1.48 10.20 15.75
C GLU A 496 -2.87 10.83 15.55
N PHE A 497 -2.94 11.95 14.82
CA PHE A 497 -4.17 12.69 14.52
C PHE A 497 -4.96 13.09 15.79
N ASP A 498 -4.25 13.54 16.83
CA ASP A 498 -4.77 13.93 18.13
C ASP A 498 -4.85 15.46 18.27
N PHE A 499 -6.05 16.03 18.06
CA PHE A 499 -6.25 17.48 18.19
C PHE A 499 -6.23 17.97 19.65
N PHE A 500 -6.03 17.07 20.63
CA PHE A 500 -5.98 17.43 22.05
C PHE A 500 -4.73 18.24 22.40
N THR A 501 -3.57 17.89 21.84
CA THR A 501 -2.32 18.64 22.06
C THR A 501 -2.03 19.57 20.88
N THR A 502 -1.08 20.50 21.06
CA THR A 502 -0.75 21.53 20.05
C THR A 502 0.74 21.59 19.74
N ASP A 503 1.52 20.67 20.33
CA ASP A 503 2.96 20.53 20.15
C ASP A 503 3.30 19.97 18.76
N LYS A 504 2.46 19.06 18.26
CA LYS A 504 2.45 18.55 16.89
C LYS A 504 1.15 18.97 16.18
N ILE A 505 1.17 19.07 14.85
CA ILE A 505 0.04 19.60 14.07
C ILE A 505 -0.27 18.70 12.87
N VAL A 506 -1.54 18.33 12.71
CA VAL A 506 -2.09 17.72 11.48
C VAL A 506 -2.39 18.79 10.43
N CYS A 507 -2.39 18.44 9.14
CA CYS A 507 -2.70 19.36 8.04
C CYS A 507 -4.05 20.09 8.19
N THR A 508 -5.13 19.39 8.53
CA THR A 508 -6.45 19.99 8.75
C THR A 508 -6.56 20.66 10.12
N GLU A 509 -5.76 20.25 11.10
CA GLU A 509 -5.65 20.95 12.39
C GLU A 509 -5.03 22.33 12.22
N LEU A 510 -4.05 22.48 11.32
CA LEU A 510 -3.49 23.79 10.97
C LEU A 510 -4.60 24.74 10.50
N VAL A 511 -5.49 24.28 9.61
CA VAL A 511 -6.64 25.06 9.13
C VAL A 511 -7.62 25.35 10.27
N PHE A 512 -7.99 24.31 11.04
CA PHE A 512 -8.90 24.41 12.17
C PHE A 512 -8.43 25.46 13.19
N ARG A 513 -7.16 25.40 13.61
CA ARG A 513 -6.58 26.31 14.60
C ARG A 513 -6.34 27.71 14.03
N SER A 514 -5.99 27.83 12.76
CA SER A 514 -5.83 29.13 12.11
C SER A 514 -7.15 29.91 12.15
N TYR A 515 -8.28 29.25 11.90
CA TYR A 515 -9.60 29.89 11.91
C TYR A 515 -10.39 29.76 13.22
N ASP A 516 -9.75 29.33 14.31
CA ASP A 516 -10.45 29.12 15.58
C ASP A 516 -11.21 30.37 16.05
N GLY A 517 -12.48 30.19 16.42
CA GLY A 517 -13.41 31.26 16.78
C GLY A 517 -13.85 32.19 15.63
N ALA A 518 -13.34 32.02 14.41
CA ALA A 518 -13.78 32.75 13.22
C ALA A 518 -14.63 31.88 12.28
N MET A 519 -14.32 30.58 12.18
CA MET A 519 -15.13 29.59 11.46
C MET A 519 -15.59 28.47 12.38
N ASN A 520 -16.78 27.94 12.11
CA ASN A 520 -17.33 26.82 12.84
C ASN A 520 -17.09 25.52 12.07
N PHE A 521 -15.98 24.84 12.35
CA PHE A 521 -15.72 23.50 11.86
C PHE A 521 -16.24 22.48 12.87
N LYS A 522 -17.12 21.58 12.39
CA LYS A 522 -17.62 20.47 13.21
C LYS A 522 -16.54 19.39 13.29
N LEU A 523 -15.91 19.26 14.45
CA LEU A 523 -15.07 18.10 14.73
C LEU A 523 -15.94 16.83 14.77
N VAL A 524 -15.42 15.76 14.23
CA VAL A 524 -16.05 14.44 14.24
C VAL A 524 -15.20 13.48 15.06
N ASN A 525 -15.86 12.52 15.71
CA ASN A 525 -15.17 11.48 16.44
C ASN A 525 -14.73 10.40 15.44
N VAL A 526 -13.41 10.22 15.32
CA VAL A 526 -12.77 9.21 14.50
C VAL A 526 -12.07 8.25 15.44
N MET A 527 -12.61 7.03 15.53
CA MET A 527 -12.08 5.94 16.34
C MET A 527 -11.82 6.34 17.81
N GLY A 528 -12.58 7.26 18.41
CA GLY A 528 -12.39 7.72 19.79
C GLY A 528 -11.63 9.04 19.95
N ARG A 529 -11.21 9.69 18.85
CA ARG A 529 -10.54 10.99 18.86
C ARG A 529 -11.32 12.04 18.08
N MET A 530 -11.43 13.24 18.62
CA MET A 530 -12.01 14.37 17.90
C MET A 530 -10.99 14.88 16.88
N THR A 531 -11.37 14.92 15.61
CA THR A 531 -10.51 15.41 14.52
C THR A 531 -11.37 16.05 13.43
N LEU A 532 -10.71 16.66 12.45
CA LEU A 532 -11.34 17.29 11.29
C LEU A 532 -10.77 16.67 10.02
N PRO A 533 -11.33 15.58 9.48
CA PRO A 533 -10.94 15.12 8.18
C PRO A 533 -11.29 16.15 7.10
N ALA A 534 -10.46 16.29 6.05
CA ALA A 534 -10.65 17.36 5.05
C ALA A 534 -12.00 17.24 4.30
N ILE A 535 -12.54 16.02 4.16
CA ILE A 535 -13.87 15.81 3.60
C ILE A 535 -14.99 16.50 4.39
N GLU A 536 -14.83 16.70 5.70
CA GLU A 536 -15.81 17.42 6.53
C GLU A 536 -15.86 18.91 6.18
N ILE A 537 -14.79 19.49 5.65
CA ILE A 537 -14.78 20.87 5.14
C ILE A 537 -15.67 20.96 3.89
N VAL A 538 -15.64 19.94 3.02
CA VAL A 538 -16.52 19.85 1.84
C VAL A 538 -17.97 19.61 2.24
N LYS A 539 -18.23 18.79 3.28
CA LYS A 539 -19.57 18.57 3.81
C LYS A 539 -20.15 19.88 4.35
N LYS A 540 -19.37 20.62 5.16
CA LYS A 540 -19.74 21.96 5.63
C LYS A 540 -20.08 22.88 4.45
N TYR A 541 -19.24 22.91 3.42
CA TYR A 541 -19.51 23.70 2.21
C TYR A 541 -20.87 23.38 1.59
N LYS A 542 -21.16 22.08 1.39
CA LYS A 542 -22.44 21.62 0.83
C LYS A 542 -23.63 21.97 1.70
N GLU A 543 -23.54 21.76 3.01
CA GLU A 543 -24.61 22.03 3.97
C GLU A 543 -24.96 23.52 4.01
N GLU A 544 -23.96 24.38 3.84
CA GLU A 544 -24.14 25.84 3.89
C GLU A 544 -24.44 26.47 2.53
N LEU A 545 -24.41 25.72 1.42
CA LEU A 545 -24.44 26.29 0.07
C LEU A 545 -25.62 27.24 -0.20
N VAL A 546 -26.79 26.89 0.34
CA VAL A 546 -28.05 27.66 0.24
C VAL A 546 -28.24 28.68 1.36
N SER A 547 -27.37 28.67 2.38
CA SER A 547 -27.46 29.57 3.53
C SER A 547 -26.87 30.94 3.17
N PRO A 548 -27.55 32.05 3.51
CA PRO A 548 -26.95 33.39 3.41
C PRO A 548 -25.77 33.57 4.37
N GLU A 549 -25.68 32.75 5.43
CA GLU A 549 -24.62 32.78 6.44
C GLU A 549 -23.46 31.83 6.14
N ARG A 550 -23.39 31.28 4.93
CA ARG A 550 -22.32 30.36 4.54
C ARG A 550 -20.94 30.97 4.79
N GLN A 551 -20.03 30.16 5.31
CA GLN A 551 -18.70 30.63 5.69
C GLN A 551 -17.65 30.41 4.60
N LEU A 552 -17.97 29.70 3.53
CA LEU A 552 -17.04 29.31 2.47
C LEU A 552 -17.65 29.53 1.09
N ASP A 553 -16.80 29.91 0.13
CA ASP A 553 -17.09 29.93 -1.32
C ASP A 553 -16.09 29.04 -2.07
N LEU A 554 -16.54 28.27 -3.06
CA LEU A 554 -15.62 27.57 -3.98
C LEU A 554 -15.05 28.55 -5.00
N VAL A 555 -13.73 28.77 -4.96
CA VAL A 555 -13.01 29.65 -5.90
C VAL A 555 -12.62 28.90 -7.16
N ALA A 556 -12.10 27.68 -7.00
CA ALA A 556 -11.67 26.83 -8.10
C ALA A 556 -11.65 25.37 -7.66
N TRP A 557 -11.95 24.49 -8.60
CA TRP A 557 -11.79 23.06 -8.50
C TRP A 557 -10.94 22.62 -9.69
N VAL A 558 -9.80 21.98 -9.45
CA VAL A 558 -8.85 21.55 -10.49
C VAL A 558 -8.61 20.06 -10.36
N GLN A 559 -8.67 19.33 -11.46
CA GLN A 559 -8.41 17.90 -11.50
C GLN A 559 -7.56 17.52 -12.73
N VAL A 560 -6.60 16.63 -12.52
CA VAL A 560 -5.81 16.02 -13.58
C VAL A 560 -6.51 14.73 -14.02
N ASN A 561 -6.80 14.64 -15.32
CA ASN A 561 -7.32 13.44 -15.92
C ASN A 561 -6.19 12.42 -16.14
N GLU A 562 -6.18 11.33 -15.37
CA GLU A 562 -5.08 10.35 -15.39
C GLU A 562 -4.82 9.66 -16.74
N LYS A 563 -5.84 9.60 -17.60
CA LYS A 563 -5.77 8.94 -18.92
C LYS A 563 -5.15 9.85 -19.95
N THR A 564 -5.54 11.13 -19.95
CA THR A 564 -5.12 12.10 -20.97
C THR A 564 -3.98 13.00 -20.48
N GLY A 565 -3.76 13.09 -19.16
CA GLY A 565 -2.89 14.08 -18.53
C GLY A 565 -3.45 15.51 -18.60
N ALA A 566 -4.71 15.68 -19.02
CA ALA A 566 -5.32 16.99 -19.15
C ALA A 566 -5.66 17.57 -17.77
N VAL A 567 -5.36 18.85 -17.57
CA VAL A 567 -5.76 19.61 -16.38
C VAL A 567 -7.07 20.31 -16.67
N GLU A 568 -8.09 19.97 -15.91
CA GLU A 568 -9.46 20.46 -16.06
C GLU A 568 -9.83 21.36 -14.86
N PHE A 569 -10.75 22.30 -15.08
CA PHE A 569 -11.35 23.13 -14.03
C PHE A 569 -12.86 22.84 -13.98
N PRO A 570 -13.28 21.73 -13.35
CA PRO A 570 -14.69 21.33 -13.35
C PRO A 570 -15.55 22.27 -12.50
N ASP A 571 -16.86 22.13 -12.62
CA ASP A 571 -17.83 22.97 -11.91
C ASP A 571 -18.05 22.53 -10.44
N GLU A 572 -18.86 23.32 -9.73
CA GLU A 572 -19.22 23.06 -8.34
C GLU A 572 -19.97 21.73 -8.16
N GLU A 573 -20.79 21.34 -9.14
CA GLU A 573 -21.49 20.05 -9.07
C GLU A 573 -20.49 18.89 -9.10
N ALA A 574 -19.47 18.96 -9.96
CA ALA A 574 -18.37 18.00 -9.99
C ALA A 574 -17.57 17.97 -8.69
N PHE A 575 -17.33 19.14 -8.07
CA PHE A 575 -16.69 19.21 -6.77
C PHE A 575 -17.53 18.52 -5.68
N LEU A 576 -18.84 18.75 -5.64
CA LEU A 576 -19.73 18.14 -4.65
C LEU A 576 -19.85 16.62 -4.80
N ARG A 577 -19.70 16.09 -6.02
CA ARG A 577 -19.63 14.63 -6.25
C ARG A 577 -18.44 13.97 -5.55
N THR A 578 -17.39 14.71 -5.19
CA THR A 578 -16.24 14.15 -4.43
C THR A 578 -16.64 13.63 -3.05
N LEU A 579 -17.77 14.07 -2.48
CA LEU A 579 -18.32 13.54 -1.23
C LEU A 579 -18.77 12.08 -1.31
N GLU A 580 -19.08 11.62 -2.51
CA GLU A 580 -19.57 10.25 -2.76
C GLU A 580 -18.45 9.31 -3.16
N VAL A 581 -17.23 9.83 -3.37
CA VAL A 581 -16.07 9.05 -3.81
C VAL A 581 -15.26 8.61 -2.58
N PRO A 582 -15.19 7.31 -2.28
CA PRO A 582 -14.27 6.80 -1.26
C PRO A 582 -12.83 7.15 -1.59
N GLY A 583 -11.97 7.33 -0.59
CA GLY A 583 -10.54 7.62 -0.79
C GLY A 583 -9.85 6.61 -1.73
N LEU A 584 -10.28 5.33 -1.64
CA LEU A 584 -9.77 4.19 -2.41
C LEU A 584 -10.37 4.00 -3.83
N ASP A 585 -11.53 4.56 -4.14
CA ASP A 585 -12.36 4.03 -5.25
C ASP A 585 -11.90 4.45 -6.65
N TYR A 586 -10.99 5.43 -6.75
CA TYR A 586 -10.43 5.84 -8.04
C TYR A 586 -9.40 4.85 -8.60
N LEU A 587 -8.97 3.86 -7.79
CA LEU A 587 -8.08 2.78 -8.21
C LEU A 587 -8.81 1.68 -9.00
N GLN A 588 -10.14 1.67 -8.99
CA GLN A 588 -10.95 0.81 -9.84
C GLN A 588 -11.15 1.50 -11.19
N GLY A 589 -10.25 1.25 -12.13
CA GLY A 589 -10.45 1.68 -13.51
C GLY A 589 -11.75 1.13 -14.10
N LEU A 590 -12.86 1.89 -14.03
CA LEU A 590 -13.95 2.09 -15.01
C LEU A 590 -15.35 2.30 -14.40
N HIS A 591 -16.04 3.28 -15.00
CA HIS A 591 -17.50 3.39 -15.19
C HIS A 591 -18.39 3.88 -14.03
N ARG A 592 -18.64 5.20 -13.99
CA ARG A 592 -19.87 5.86 -14.52
C ARG A 592 -19.95 7.31 -13.99
N LEU A 593 -19.52 8.27 -14.81
CA LEU A 593 -20.14 9.60 -14.82
C LEU A 593 -20.31 9.95 -16.30
N LYS A 594 -21.50 9.67 -16.81
CA LYS A 594 -22.07 10.32 -17.98
C LYS A 594 -23.06 11.36 -17.47
#